data_AF-A0A8B7NXK0-F1
#
_entry.id   AF-A0A8B7NXK0-F1
#
_cell.length_a   1.000
_cell.length_b   1.000
_cell.length_c   1.000
_cell.angle_alpha   90.00
_cell.angle_beta   90.00
_cell.angle_gamma   90.00
#
_symmetry.space_group_name_H-M   'P 1'
#
loop_
_entity.id
_entity.type
_entity.pdbx_description
1 polymer ?
#
loop_
_entity_poly.entity_id
_entity_poly.type
_entity_poly.pdbx_seq_one_letter_code
_entity_poly.pdbx_strand_id
1 'polypeptide(L)'
;MRDSKLPLTLVVLMLLAAVPSFAQLPLDMAKFFRQDNLRSSTSSTLGWITVRPKTQLPPGAVTIKGSSEHWCRAQIHGQWASGVIRDGACQYPFLNDIRNASSFDALISINGSTRLTYSDWDRVTVFPSFSITTPQMILAVLEDHETGIFKPGFVDPKQKEAFFVNGDQVEKSLKATIITEEEPKEYELFGIELEPKTMKKTFSDVVKSEVYLENPSTEEKIVEVEEDFTVNVQHYWGSVKGAVTGTKFSTPEKSGLFVGDYNQEQISMTQRVSYLLPPGSAVKGKLIANMSELSAQYSASLTAIFEDGFQLTRPITALHSETRMAELRVDFEQPFNLADNSPIATLEETSTILRYSTTTTTTTTSTTPSPVSGGKPPRSAQVGVNGGAVYGASFGFVLTMIGAVIAY
;
A
#
# COMPACT_ATOMS: atom_id res chain seq x y z
N MET A 1 13.90 -66.69 -17.55
CA MET A 1 12.74 -66.12 -16.81
C MET A 1 13.19 -65.73 -15.41
N ARG A 2 13.53 -64.45 -15.22
CA ARG A 2 13.13 -63.63 -14.06
C ARG A 2 13.74 -62.24 -14.27
N ASP A 3 12.83 -61.33 -14.57
CA ASP A 3 13.03 -59.93 -14.89
C ASP A 3 13.66 -59.16 -13.74
N SER A 4 14.77 -58.47 -14.03
CA SER A 4 15.34 -57.42 -13.21
C SER A 4 14.79 -56.08 -13.66
N LYS A 5 13.74 -55.60 -12.98
CA LYS A 5 13.24 -54.22 -13.10
C LYS A 5 14.19 -53.27 -12.37
N LEU A 6 14.85 -52.40 -13.12
CA LEU A 6 15.55 -51.22 -12.60
C LEU A 6 14.53 -50.10 -12.30
N PRO A 7 14.62 -49.42 -11.14
CA PRO A 7 13.76 -48.28 -10.85
C PRO A 7 14.25 -47.04 -11.58
N LEU A 8 13.35 -46.41 -12.33
CA LEU A 8 13.55 -45.14 -13.01
C LEU A 8 13.50 -44.01 -11.98
N THR A 9 14.67 -43.63 -11.43
CA THR A 9 14.82 -42.44 -10.59
C THR A 9 14.59 -41.18 -11.42
N LEU A 10 13.42 -40.56 -11.23
CA LEU A 10 13.05 -39.25 -11.77
C LEU A 10 13.89 -38.17 -11.08
N VAL A 11 14.99 -37.75 -11.71
CA VAL A 11 15.79 -36.60 -11.27
C VAL A 11 15.02 -35.33 -11.61
N VAL A 12 14.24 -34.82 -10.65
CA VAL A 12 13.66 -33.47 -10.72
C VAL A 12 14.80 -32.48 -10.51
N LEU A 13 15.41 -32.05 -11.62
CA LEU A 13 16.40 -30.99 -11.65
C LEU A 13 15.68 -29.67 -11.32
N MET A 14 15.63 -29.29 -10.04
CA MET A 14 15.22 -27.95 -9.64
C MET A 14 16.22 -26.94 -10.21
N LEU A 15 15.91 -26.37 -11.37
CA LEU A 15 16.51 -25.13 -11.85
C LEU A 15 16.08 -24.01 -10.89
N LEU A 16 16.84 -23.84 -9.82
CA LEU A 16 16.90 -22.59 -9.06
C LEU A 16 17.40 -21.52 -10.04
N ALA A 17 16.47 -20.86 -10.74
CA ALA A 17 16.76 -19.63 -11.44
C ALA A 17 17.27 -18.64 -10.37
N ALA A 18 18.58 -18.41 -10.38
CA ALA A 18 19.20 -17.38 -9.57
C ALA A 18 18.57 -16.05 -10.02
N VAL A 19 17.55 -15.59 -9.29
CA VAL A 19 16.97 -14.26 -9.50
C VAL A 19 18.13 -13.30 -9.23
N PRO A 20 18.63 -12.58 -10.25
CA PRO A 20 19.71 -11.65 -10.03
C PRO A 20 19.25 -10.67 -8.95
N SER A 21 19.95 -10.69 -7.82
CA SER A 21 19.70 -9.74 -6.74
C SER A 21 20.10 -8.38 -7.26
N PHE A 22 19.13 -7.64 -7.80
CA PHE A 22 19.31 -6.25 -8.18
C PHE A 22 19.67 -5.49 -6.90
N ALA A 23 20.96 -5.19 -6.73
CA ALA A 23 21.40 -4.25 -5.70
C ALA A 23 20.55 -2.99 -5.88
N GLN A 24 19.81 -2.63 -4.83
CA GLN A 24 18.86 -1.52 -4.88
C GLN A 24 19.62 -0.25 -5.26
N LEU A 25 19.46 0.17 -6.52
CA LEU A 25 20.01 1.44 -6.98
C LEU A 25 19.33 2.57 -6.20
N PRO A 26 20.06 3.65 -5.89
CA PRO A 26 19.47 4.79 -5.21
C PRO A 26 18.30 5.33 -6.03
N LEU A 27 17.15 5.47 -5.38
CA LEU A 27 15.94 6.04 -5.96
C LEU A 27 15.82 7.49 -5.47
N ASP A 28 15.92 8.45 -6.39
CA ASP A 28 15.66 9.87 -6.09
C ASP A 28 14.21 10.20 -6.45
N MET A 29 13.37 10.51 -5.46
CA MET A 29 11.94 10.76 -5.71
C MET A 29 11.76 11.95 -6.65
N ALA A 30 10.89 11.81 -7.64
CA ALA A 30 10.61 12.90 -8.57
C ALA A 30 9.98 14.06 -7.81
N LYS A 31 10.20 15.28 -8.30
CA LYS A 31 9.61 16.48 -7.72
C LYS A 31 8.53 17.00 -8.63
N PHE A 32 7.49 17.60 -8.07
CA PHE A 32 6.46 18.28 -8.83
C PHE A 32 6.20 19.68 -8.28
N PHE A 33 5.74 20.55 -9.17
CA PHE A 33 5.40 21.94 -8.86
C PHE A 33 3.98 22.03 -8.31
N ARG A 34 3.80 22.60 -7.11
CA ARG A 34 2.48 23.03 -6.63
C ARG A 34 2.36 24.55 -6.69
N GLN A 35 1.24 25.01 -7.27
CA GLN A 35 0.96 26.43 -7.46
C GLN A 35 0.72 27.17 -6.14
N ASP A 36 0.22 26.47 -5.11
CA ASP A 36 -0.19 27.02 -3.81
C ASP A 36 0.98 27.56 -2.97
N ASN A 37 2.17 26.97 -3.08
CA ASN A 37 3.28 27.25 -2.16
C ASN A 37 4.59 27.67 -2.83
N LEU A 38 4.65 27.72 -4.17
CA LEU A 38 5.89 27.92 -4.94
C LEU A 38 7.03 26.96 -4.52
N ARG A 39 6.68 25.88 -3.80
CA ARG A 39 7.61 24.86 -3.29
C ARG A 39 7.44 23.60 -4.12
N SER A 40 8.56 22.98 -4.46
CA SER A 40 8.55 21.65 -5.04
C SER A 40 8.18 20.64 -3.96
N SER A 41 7.18 19.80 -4.23
CA SER A 41 6.85 18.62 -3.41
C SER A 41 7.45 17.37 -4.03
N THR A 42 7.68 16.35 -3.22
CA THR A 42 8.17 15.04 -3.70
C THR A 42 6.99 14.15 -4.05
N SER A 43 7.04 13.56 -5.24
CA SER A 43 6.15 12.48 -5.66
C SER A 43 6.28 11.29 -4.71
N SER A 44 5.19 10.54 -4.55
CA SER A 44 5.18 9.23 -3.91
C SER A 44 5.12 8.09 -4.93
N THR A 45 4.78 8.39 -6.19
CA THR A 45 4.58 7.40 -7.26
C THR A 45 5.67 7.41 -8.32
N LEU A 46 6.39 8.52 -8.49
CA LEU A 46 7.46 8.69 -9.46
C LEU A 46 8.84 8.83 -8.80
N GLY A 47 9.85 8.27 -9.46
CA GLY A 47 11.24 8.42 -9.05
C GLY A 47 12.22 8.39 -10.21
N TRP A 48 13.44 8.82 -9.94
CA TRP A 48 14.57 8.80 -10.84
C TRP A 48 15.55 7.73 -10.37
N ILE A 49 15.98 6.88 -11.29
CA ILE A 49 16.94 5.80 -11.01
C ILE A 49 18.11 5.89 -11.96
N THR A 50 19.33 5.85 -11.43
CA THR A 50 20.54 5.94 -12.25
C THR A 50 20.69 4.70 -13.12
N VAL A 51 20.77 4.91 -14.43
CA VAL A 51 21.00 3.86 -15.44
C VAL A 51 22.48 3.85 -15.80
N ARG A 52 23.08 2.66 -15.79
CA ARG A 52 24.48 2.49 -16.19
C ARG A 52 24.56 2.24 -17.71
N PRO A 53 25.67 2.59 -18.37
CA PRO A 53 25.86 2.26 -19.77
C PRO A 53 25.65 0.76 -20.02
N LYS A 54 24.91 0.41 -21.09
CA LYS A 54 24.64 -0.96 -21.53
C LYS A 54 23.80 -1.82 -20.56
N THR A 55 23.18 -1.24 -19.52
CA THR A 55 22.22 -1.97 -18.69
C THR A 55 20.81 -1.92 -19.28
N GLN A 56 20.02 -2.96 -19.05
CA GLN A 56 18.59 -2.95 -19.35
C GLN A 56 17.90 -1.80 -18.61
N LEU A 57 16.88 -1.22 -19.24
CA LEU A 57 16.06 -0.20 -18.60
C LEU A 57 15.42 -0.73 -17.31
N PRO A 58 15.31 0.12 -16.29
CA PRO A 58 14.67 -0.26 -15.03
C PRO A 58 13.19 -0.61 -15.26
N PRO A 59 12.66 -1.62 -14.54
CA PRO A 59 11.23 -1.90 -14.56
C PRO A 59 10.42 -0.65 -14.19
N GLY A 60 9.34 -0.38 -14.93
CA GLY A 60 8.51 0.80 -14.72
C GLY A 60 9.04 2.09 -15.36
N ALA A 61 10.08 2.02 -16.19
CA ALA A 61 10.54 3.18 -16.98
C ALA A 61 9.36 3.83 -17.73
N VAL A 62 9.16 5.13 -17.48
CA VAL A 62 8.03 5.88 -18.01
C VAL A 62 8.24 6.12 -19.50
N THR A 63 7.29 5.66 -20.31
CA THR A 63 7.29 5.91 -21.76
C THR A 63 6.78 7.33 -22.06
N ILE A 64 7.26 7.88 -23.17
CA ILE A 64 6.71 9.11 -23.75
C ILE A 64 5.41 8.75 -24.48
N LYS A 65 4.36 9.58 -24.32
CA LYS A 65 3.07 9.35 -24.97
C LYS A 65 3.25 9.16 -26.48
N GLY A 66 2.62 8.12 -27.03
CA GLY A 66 2.70 7.84 -28.47
C GLY A 66 4.06 7.34 -28.97
N SER A 67 5.02 7.07 -28.08
CA SER A 67 6.36 6.57 -28.42
C SER A 67 6.72 5.35 -27.57
N SER A 68 7.66 4.53 -28.06
CA SER A 68 8.31 3.47 -27.27
C SER A 68 9.52 3.98 -26.49
N GLU A 69 9.87 5.25 -26.65
CA GLU A 69 10.99 5.87 -25.97
C GLU A 69 10.64 6.25 -24.53
N HIS A 70 11.66 6.44 -23.71
CA HIS A 70 11.51 6.65 -22.26
C HIS A 70 12.15 7.97 -21.80
N TRP A 71 11.62 8.51 -20.72
CA TRP A 71 12.15 9.74 -20.11
C TRP A 71 13.48 9.51 -19.40
N CYS A 72 14.40 10.45 -19.58
CA CYS A 72 15.63 10.54 -18.79
C CYS A 72 15.95 11.96 -18.36
N ARG A 73 16.92 12.07 -17.44
CA ARG A 73 17.63 13.31 -17.15
C ARG A 73 19.13 13.04 -16.99
N ALA A 74 19.94 14.01 -17.37
CA ALA A 74 21.39 13.97 -17.18
C ALA A 74 21.86 15.24 -16.47
N GLN A 75 22.92 15.11 -15.66
CA GLN A 75 23.53 16.24 -14.99
C GLN A 75 24.71 16.77 -15.81
N ILE A 76 24.67 18.04 -16.20
CA ILE A 76 25.70 18.72 -16.99
C ILE A 76 26.09 20.00 -16.28
N HIS A 77 27.38 20.15 -15.95
CA HIS A 77 27.90 21.32 -15.25
C HIS A 77 27.07 21.71 -13.99
N GLY A 78 26.57 20.70 -13.27
CA GLY A 78 25.76 20.89 -12.06
C GLY A 78 24.26 21.18 -12.30
N GLN A 79 23.81 21.28 -13.56
CA GLN A 79 22.41 21.48 -13.92
C GLN A 79 21.79 20.20 -14.47
N TRP A 80 20.50 19.96 -14.19
CA TRP A 80 19.78 18.84 -14.75
C TRP A 80 19.11 19.23 -16.05
N ALA A 81 19.28 18.41 -17.09
CA ALA A 81 18.55 18.50 -18.35
C ALA A 81 17.75 17.21 -18.56
N SER A 82 16.46 17.32 -18.88
CA SER A 82 15.64 16.17 -19.24
C SER A 82 15.62 15.95 -20.74
N GLY A 83 15.38 14.70 -21.13
CA GLY A 83 15.37 14.29 -22.51
C GLY A 83 14.82 12.87 -22.66
N VAL A 84 15.33 12.17 -23.67
CA VAL A 84 14.84 10.88 -24.11
C VAL A 84 15.94 9.83 -24.18
N ILE A 85 15.62 8.61 -23.78
CA ILE A 85 16.54 7.48 -23.87
C ILE A 85 16.49 6.93 -25.30
N ARG A 86 17.60 7.05 -26.03
CA ARG A 86 17.79 6.49 -27.36
C ARG A 86 19.19 5.88 -27.47
N ASP A 87 19.28 4.68 -28.06
CA ASP A 87 20.54 3.94 -28.26
C ASP A 87 21.37 3.76 -26.97
N GLY A 88 20.70 3.61 -25.82
CA GLY A 88 21.35 3.41 -24.52
C GLY A 88 22.00 4.67 -23.94
N ALA A 89 21.71 5.85 -24.49
CA ALA A 89 22.12 7.15 -23.96
C ALA A 89 20.91 8.06 -23.73
N CYS A 90 21.05 9.02 -22.82
CA CYS A 90 20.08 10.10 -22.67
C CYS A 90 20.41 11.21 -23.67
N GLN A 91 19.54 11.41 -24.66
CA GLN A 91 19.59 12.53 -25.60
C GLN A 91 18.77 13.68 -25.04
N TYR A 92 19.37 14.84 -24.84
CA TYR A 92 18.69 16.01 -24.26
C TYR A 92 19.08 17.29 -25.00
N PRO A 93 18.19 18.31 -25.00
CA PRO A 93 18.51 19.60 -25.58
C PRO A 93 19.47 20.38 -24.68
N PHE A 94 20.54 20.92 -25.26
CA PHE A 94 21.46 21.82 -24.59
C PHE A 94 21.83 22.98 -25.52
N LEU A 95 21.37 24.18 -25.18
CA LEU A 95 21.46 25.37 -26.04
C LEU A 95 20.74 25.15 -27.38
N ASN A 96 21.47 24.99 -28.47
CA ASN A 96 20.94 24.79 -29.83
C ASN A 96 21.36 23.42 -30.41
N ASP A 97 21.87 22.52 -29.57
CA ASP A 97 22.42 21.23 -29.98
C ASP A 97 21.87 20.09 -29.11
N ILE A 98 21.82 18.88 -29.68
CA ILE A 98 21.44 17.67 -28.95
C ILE A 98 22.69 17.04 -28.37
N ARG A 99 22.67 16.78 -27.07
CA ARG A 99 23.79 16.15 -26.37
C ARG A 99 23.39 14.78 -25.86
N ASN A 100 24.36 13.87 -25.87
CA ASN A 100 24.20 12.50 -25.41
C ASN A 100 24.95 12.31 -24.10
N ALA A 101 24.28 11.79 -23.07
CA ALA A 101 24.91 11.37 -21.83
C ALA A 101 24.80 9.85 -21.66
N SER A 102 25.92 9.20 -21.42
CA SER A 102 25.97 7.76 -21.12
C SER A 102 25.63 7.43 -19.67
N SER A 103 25.78 8.41 -18.77
CA SER A 103 25.37 8.34 -17.37
C SER A 103 24.18 9.26 -17.18
N PHE A 104 23.03 8.70 -16.83
CA PHE A 104 21.77 9.42 -16.72
C PHE A 104 20.85 8.72 -15.72
N ASP A 105 19.78 9.40 -15.31
CA ASP A 105 18.69 8.80 -14.57
C ASP A 105 17.49 8.59 -15.50
N ALA A 106 16.81 7.46 -15.38
CA ALA A 106 15.53 7.21 -16.02
C ALA A 106 14.39 7.55 -15.06
N LEU A 107 13.32 8.16 -15.58
CA LEU A 107 12.09 8.35 -14.81
C LEU A 107 11.35 7.01 -14.74
N ILE A 108 10.96 6.59 -13.55
CA ILE A 108 10.22 5.36 -13.31
C ILE A 108 8.90 5.63 -12.56
N SER A 109 7.88 4.87 -12.93
CA SER A 109 6.65 4.70 -12.16
C SER A 109 6.87 3.59 -11.14
N ILE A 110 6.94 3.95 -9.86
CA ILE A 110 7.25 3.05 -8.76
C ILE A 110 6.14 1.99 -8.68
N ASN A 111 6.48 0.73 -8.95
CA ASN A 111 5.51 -0.37 -9.02
C ASN A 111 4.35 -0.10 -10.01
N GLY A 112 4.59 0.71 -11.04
CA GLY A 112 3.55 1.09 -12.00
C GLY A 112 2.42 1.90 -11.36
N SER A 113 2.68 2.67 -10.31
CA SER A 113 1.67 3.37 -9.50
C SER A 113 1.22 4.73 -10.03
N THR A 114 2.01 5.34 -10.92
CA THR A 114 1.75 6.67 -11.43
C THR A 114 0.71 6.68 -12.54
N ARG A 115 -0.15 7.69 -12.50
CA ARG A 115 -0.91 8.14 -13.67
C ARG A 115 -0.41 9.51 -14.13
N LEU A 116 -0.10 9.60 -15.42
CA LEU A 116 0.35 10.84 -16.04
C LEU A 116 -0.77 11.47 -16.85
N THR A 117 -0.92 12.78 -16.72
CA THR A 117 -1.80 13.58 -17.56
C THR A 117 -1.01 14.66 -18.30
N TYR A 118 -1.63 15.24 -19.31
CA TYR A 118 -1.00 16.11 -20.29
C TYR A 118 -1.82 17.38 -20.36
N SER A 119 -1.21 18.50 -19.97
CA SER A 119 -1.88 19.80 -19.86
C SER A 119 -1.22 20.81 -20.78
N ASP A 120 -1.99 21.42 -21.67
CA ASP A 120 -1.48 22.43 -22.57
C ASP A 120 -1.00 23.66 -21.80
N TRP A 121 0.10 24.23 -22.28
CA TRP A 121 0.77 25.36 -21.69
C TRP A 121 1.34 26.28 -22.77
N ASP A 122 1.39 27.57 -22.47
CA ASP A 122 2.10 28.56 -23.26
C ASP A 122 2.81 29.55 -22.34
N ARG A 123 3.69 30.38 -22.91
CA ARG A 123 4.48 31.34 -22.12
C ARG A 123 3.67 32.33 -21.27
N VAL A 124 2.39 32.54 -21.57
CA VAL A 124 1.53 33.48 -20.82
C VAL A 124 0.65 32.78 -19.78
N THR A 125 0.46 31.46 -19.88
CA THR A 125 -0.27 30.68 -18.88
C THR A 125 0.61 30.30 -17.69
N VAL A 126 -0.06 30.09 -16.56
CA VAL A 126 0.59 29.57 -15.35
C VAL A 126 0.87 28.08 -15.54
N PHE A 127 1.96 27.59 -14.98
CA PHE A 127 2.25 26.15 -15.00
C PHE A 127 1.15 25.36 -14.29
N PRO A 128 0.66 24.26 -14.89
CA PRO A 128 -0.29 23.38 -14.24
C PRO A 128 0.21 22.88 -12.87
N SER A 129 -0.71 22.66 -11.94
CA SER A 129 -0.35 21.99 -10.68
C SER A 129 0.08 20.55 -10.94
N PHE A 130 0.98 20.03 -10.09
CA PHE A 130 1.56 18.70 -10.20
C PHE A 130 2.41 18.48 -11.46
N SER A 131 2.89 19.56 -12.10
CA SER A 131 3.86 19.48 -13.19
C SER A 131 5.14 18.80 -12.71
N ILE A 132 5.61 17.78 -13.44
CA ILE A 132 6.81 17.03 -13.06
C ILE A 132 8.04 17.87 -13.37
N THR A 133 8.96 17.95 -12.41
CA THR A 133 10.10 18.87 -12.45
C THR A 133 11.43 18.15 -12.20
N THR A 134 12.47 18.68 -12.83
CA THR A 134 13.83 18.62 -12.31
C THR A 134 14.08 19.88 -11.47
N PRO A 135 15.20 19.98 -10.73
CA PRO A 135 15.45 21.18 -9.92
C PRO A 135 15.48 22.51 -10.70
N GLN A 136 15.67 22.49 -12.03
CA GLN A 136 15.72 23.70 -12.85
C GLN A 136 14.66 23.76 -13.97
N MET A 137 13.97 22.66 -14.27
CA MET A 137 13.16 22.54 -15.49
C MET A 137 11.85 21.79 -15.23
N ILE A 138 10.89 21.96 -16.12
CA ILE A 138 9.60 21.26 -16.09
C ILE A 138 9.52 20.32 -17.29
N LEU A 139 9.17 19.06 -17.08
CA LEU A 139 9.04 18.07 -18.16
C LEU A 139 7.88 18.45 -19.08
N ALA A 140 8.15 18.39 -20.38
CA ALA A 140 7.18 18.78 -21.39
C ALA A 140 7.35 17.99 -22.68
N VAL A 141 6.28 17.91 -23.45
CA VAL A 141 6.25 17.36 -24.80
C VAL A 141 5.70 18.37 -25.78
N LEU A 142 6.10 18.25 -27.04
CA LEU A 142 5.50 18.96 -28.16
C LEU A 142 4.83 17.93 -29.07
N GLU A 143 3.52 18.05 -29.25
CA GLU A 143 2.80 17.22 -30.20
C GLU A 143 3.06 17.72 -31.63
N ASP A 144 3.60 16.85 -32.46
CA ASP A 144 3.63 17.08 -33.90
C ASP A 144 2.27 16.73 -34.49
N HIS A 145 1.48 17.73 -34.88
CA HIS A 145 0.13 17.52 -35.41
C HIS A 145 0.09 16.74 -36.73
N GLU A 146 1.19 16.67 -37.48
CA GLU A 146 1.24 15.92 -38.73
C GLU A 146 1.44 14.42 -38.47
N THR A 147 2.32 14.10 -37.52
CA THR A 147 2.71 12.71 -37.23
C THR A 147 2.01 12.11 -36.02
N GLY A 148 1.44 12.93 -35.14
CA GLY A 148 0.93 12.55 -33.83
C GLY A 148 2.01 12.13 -32.82
N ILE A 149 3.29 12.34 -33.16
CA ILE A 149 4.43 11.96 -32.33
C ILE A 149 4.72 13.06 -31.32
N PHE A 150 4.90 12.68 -30.06
CA PHE A 150 5.29 13.61 -29.01
C PHE A 150 6.81 13.72 -28.93
N LYS A 151 7.31 14.92 -29.21
CA LYS A 151 8.73 15.28 -29.08
C LYS A 151 9.02 15.60 -27.61
N PRO A 152 9.89 14.83 -26.93
CA PRO A 152 10.18 15.03 -25.51
C PRO A 152 11.14 16.21 -25.29
N GLY A 153 11.00 16.88 -24.16
CA GLY A 153 11.82 18.04 -23.85
C GLY A 153 11.54 18.60 -22.45
N PHE A 154 11.75 19.90 -22.31
CA PHE A 154 11.48 20.63 -21.09
C PHE A 154 11.11 22.07 -21.33
N VAL A 155 10.51 22.70 -20.32
CA VAL A 155 10.36 24.15 -20.22
C VAL A 155 11.36 24.71 -19.22
N ASP A 156 12.08 25.75 -19.61
CA ASP A 156 12.85 26.59 -18.69
C ASP A 156 11.89 27.61 -18.06
N PRO A 157 11.56 27.49 -16.76
CA PRO A 157 10.61 28.38 -16.11
C PRO A 157 11.10 29.83 -15.99
N LYS A 158 12.42 30.09 -16.10
CA LYS A 158 12.98 31.45 -16.08
C LYS A 158 12.81 32.14 -17.43
N GLN A 159 13.06 31.42 -18.51
CA GLN A 159 12.95 31.94 -19.87
C GLN A 159 11.52 31.87 -20.42
N LYS A 160 10.67 31.02 -19.83
CA LYS A 160 9.35 30.67 -20.36
C LYS A 160 9.41 30.22 -21.82
N GLU A 161 10.43 29.43 -22.13
CA GLU A 161 10.67 28.84 -23.44
C GLU A 161 10.83 27.32 -23.27
N ALA A 162 10.30 26.57 -24.23
CA ALA A 162 10.37 25.12 -24.26
C ALA A 162 11.40 24.65 -25.28
N PHE A 163 12.12 23.57 -24.96
CA PHE A 163 13.19 22.98 -25.75
C PHE A 163 12.93 21.49 -25.93
N PHE A 164 12.81 21.04 -27.17
CA PHE A 164 12.46 19.66 -27.52
C PHE A 164 13.52 18.98 -28.37
N VAL A 165 13.64 17.67 -28.20
CA VAL A 165 14.47 16.81 -29.03
C VAL A 165 13.71 16.47 -30.31
N ASN A 166 14.17 16.96 -31.46
CA ASN A 166 13.62 16.65 -32.77
C ASN A 166 14.73 16.09 -33.67
N GLY A 167 14.89 14.76 -33.65
CA GLY A 167 16.04 14.10 -34.27
C GLY A 167 17.35 14.63 -33.67
N ASP A 168 18.21 15.21 -34.52
CA ASP A 168 19.49 15.80 -34.13
C ASP A 168 19.41 17.32 -33.87
N GLN A 169 18.20 17.90 -33.89
CA GLN A 169 17.99 19.34 -33.71
C GLN A 169 17.20 19.65 -32.44
N VAL A 170 17.50 20.81 -31.86
CA VAL A 170 16.70 21.39 -30.78
C VAL A 170 15.58 22.24 -31.39
N GLU A 171 14.35 21.83 -31.13
CA GLU A 171 13.17 22.62 -31.50
C GLU A 171 12.75 23.49 -30.32
N LYS A 172 12.65 24.80 -30.55
CA LYS A 172 12.20 25.76 -29.53
C LYS A 172 10.73 26.12 -29.76
N SER A 173 9.98 26.25 -28.68
CA SER A 173 8.59 26.67 -28.75
C SER A 173 8.19 27.52 -27.55
N LEU A 174 7.21 28.39 -27.79
CA LEU A 174 6.52 29.15 -26.73
C LEU A 174 5.26 28.44 -26.24
N LYS A 175 4.97 27.25 -26.79
CA LYS A 175 3.87 26.37 -26.44
C LYS A 175 4.40 24.98 -26.18
N ALA A 176 3.82 24.30 -25.21
CA ALA A 176 4.18 22.95 -24.85
C ALA A 176 2.97 22.25 -24.22
N THR A 177 3.04 20.93 -24.12
CA THR A 177 2.15 20.17 -23.26
C THR A 177 2.96 19.68 -22.07
N ILE A 178 2.62 20.19 -20.88
CA ILE A 178 3.29 19.86 -19.62
C ILE A 178 2.77 18.52 -19.11
N ILE A 179 3.69 17.72 -18.58
CA ILE A 179 3.38 16.43 -17.98
C ILE A 179 3.11 16.64 -16.50
N THR A 180 1.94 16.23 -16.06
CA THR A 180 1.53 16.30 -14.66
C THR A 180 1.28 14.92 -14.10
N GLU A 181 1.57 14.76 -12.82
CA GLU A 181 1.18 13.58 -12.05
C GLU A 181 -0.25 13.77 -11.54
N GLU A 182 -1.09 12.74 -11.70
CA GLU A 182 -2.40 12.69 -11.05
C GLU A 182 -2.30 11.79 -9.81
N GLU A 183 -2.62 12.33 -8.64
CA GLU A 183 -2.70 11.56 -7.40
C GLU A 183 -4.09 10.89 -7.30
N PRO A 184 -4.18 9.64 -6.82
CA PRO A 184 -5.46 8.99 -6.61
C PRO A 184 -6.22 9.63 -5.44
N LYS A 185 -7.55 9.69 -5.55
CA LYS A 185 -8.43 10.24 -4.51
C LYS A 185 -8.65 9.26 -3.35
N GLU A 186 -8.62 7.96 -3.66
CA GLU A 186 -8.82 6.89 -2.70
C GLU A 186 -8.14 5.60 -3.16
N TYR A 187 -7.92 4.71 -2.20
CA TYR A 187 -7.39 3.38 -2.40
C TYR A 187 -8.35 2.32 -1.90
N GLU A 188 -8.32 1.14 -2.51
CA GLU A 188 -9.02 -0.05 -2.02
C GLU A 188 -8.06 -1.22 -1.95
N LEU A 189 -8.12 -2.01 -0.87
CA LEU A 189 -7.30 -3.21 -0.68
C LEU A 189 -8.18 -4.45 -0.77
N PHE A 190 -7.71 -5.43 -1.53
CA PHE A 190 -8.37 -6.71 -1.71
C PHE A 190 -7.38 -7.86 -1.57
N GLY A 191 -7.90 -9.04 -1.19
CA GLY A 191 -7.07 -10.24 -1.04
C GLY A 191 -5.96 -10.07 -0.01
N ILE A 192 -6.30 -9.53 1.17
CA ILE A 192 -5.34 -9.27 2.24
C ILE A 192 -4.96 -10.61 2.88
N GLU A 193 -3.67 -10.92 2.85
CA GLU A 193 -3.10 -12.14 3.41
C GLU A 193 -1.96 -11.77 4.37
N LEU A 194 -2.10 -12.11 5.65
CA LEU A 194 -1.07 -11.88 6.66
C LEU A 194 -0.03 -13.00 6.61
N GLU A 195 1.26 -12.65 6.56
CA GLU A 195 2.38 -13.60 6.51
C GLU A 195 2.66 -14.18 7.90
N PRO A 196 2.35 -15.48 8.15
CA PRO A 196 2.45 -16.07 9.48
C PRO A 196 3.87 -16.06 10.04
N LYS A 197 4.90 -16.14 9.18
CA LYS A 197 6.30 -16.14 9.61
C LYS A 197 6.76 -14.82 10.23
N THR A 198 6.08 -13.72 9.90
CA THR A 198 6.39 -12.39 10.40
C THR A 198 5.44 -11.94 11.51
N MET A 199 4.44 -12.75 11.81
CA MET A 199 3.38 -12.43 12.76
C MET A 199 3.94 -12.43 14.19
N LYS A 200 3.72 -11.32 14.88
CA LYS A 200 3.98 -11.15 16.30
C LYS A 200 2.68 -10.79 16.98
N LYS A 201 2.40 -11.44 18.10
CA LYS A 201 1.23 -11.17 18.93
C LYS A 201 1.66 -11.02 20.38
N THR A 202 1.30 -9.91 20.99
CA THR A 202 1.53 -9.61 22.41
C THR A 202 0.21 -9.29 23.08
N PHE A 203 0.16 -9.47 24.40
CA PHE A 203 -1.02 -9.20 25.21
C PHE A 203 -0.63 -8.33 26.40
N SER A 204 -1.51 -7.41 26.79
CA SER A 204 -1.33 -6.54 27.94
C SER A 204 -2.66 -6.31 28.66
N ASP A 205 -2.64 -6.40 29.99
CA ASP A 205 -3.82 -6.14 30.81
C ASP A 205 -3.96 -4.64 31.06
N VAL A 206 -5.17 -4.12 30.83
CA VAL A 206 -5.52 -2.71 31.04
C VAL A 206 -6.76 -2.63 31.91
N VAL A 207 -6.63 -2.04 33.10
CA VAL A 207 -7.78 -1.75 33.98
C VAL A 207 -8.66 -0.70 33.31
N LYS A 208 -9.93 -1.03 33.11
CA LYS A 208 -10.94 -0.18 32.47
C LYS A 208 -11.83 0.55 33.45
N SER A 209 -12.20 -0.12 34.53
CA SER A 209 -12.96 0.47 35.62
C SER A 209 -12.82 -0.32 36.91
N GLU A 210 -13.22 0.28 38.03
CA GLU A 210 -13.37 -0.36 39.32
C GLU A 210 -14.86 -0.47 39.64
N VAL A 211 -15.31 -1.64 40.07
CA VAL A 211 -16.70 -1.92 40.39
C VAL A 211 -16.86 -2.20 41.88
N TYR A 212 -17.99 -1.80 42.45
CA TYR A 212 -18.34 -2.03 43.84
C TYR A 212 -19.71 -2.68 43.92
N LEU A 213 -19.77 -3.85 44.56
CA LEU A 213 -21.01 -4.60 44.74
C LEU A 213 -21.25 -4.79 46.23
N GLU A 214 -22.44 -4.47 46.70
CA GLU A 214 -22.81 -4.58 48.12
C GLU A 214 -24.11 -5.35 48.32
N ASN A 215 -24.13 -6.18 49.36
CA ASN A 215 -25.29 -6.89 49.82
C ASN A 215 -25.65 -6.49 51.27
N PRO A 216 -26.47 -5.43 51.45
CA PRO A 216 -26.93 -5.02 52.78
C PRO A 216 -28.06 -5.89 53.34
N SER A 217 -28.54 -6.92 52.63
CA SER A 217 -29.64 -7.75 53.14
C SER A 217 -29.15 -8.84 54.10
N THR A 218 -30.09 -9.47 54.78
CA THR A 218 -29.88 -10.59 55.72
C THR A 218 -29.74 -11.94 55.02
N GLU A 219 -29.90 -11.99 53.70
CA GLU A 219 -29.85 -13.19 52.88
C GLU A 219 -28.77 -13.05 51.81
N GLU A 220 -28.17 -14.18 51.43
CA GLU A 220 -27.23 -14.27 50.32
C GLU A 220 -27.95 -13.97 49.00
N LYS A 221 -27.33 -13.15 48.14
CA LYS A 221 -27.93 -12.80 46.84
C LYS A 221 -26.87 -12.51 45.78
N ILE A 222 -27.24 -12.72 44.52
CA ILE A 222 -26.47 -12.24 43.38
C ILE A 222 -26.72 -10.73 43.26
N VAL A 223 -25.66 -9.95 43.38
CA VAL A 223 -25.67 -8.51 43.13
C VAL A 223 -25.16 -8.29 41.72
N GLU A 224 -25.82 -7.43 40.95
CA GLU A 224 -25.41 -7.06 39.59
C GLU A 224 -25.24 -5.54 39.50
N VAL A 225 -24.20 -5.11 38.77
CA VAL A 225 -23.97 -3.71 38.40
C VAL A 225 -23.65 -3.65 36.91
N GLU A 226 -24.12 -2.60 36.24
CA GLU A 226 -23.78 -2.32 34.84
C GLU A 226 -22.69 -1.25 34.81
N GLU A 227 -21.59 -1.54 34.14
CA GLU A 227 -20.42 -0.67 34.05
C GLU A 227 -20.15 -0.30 32.59
N ASP A 228 -20.11 0.99 32.31
CA ASP A 228 -19.76 1.53 31.00
C ASP A 228 -18.25 1.72 30.90
N PHE A 229 -17.65 1.21 29.84
CA PHE A 229 -16.22 1.36 29.60
C PHE A 229 -15.93 1.57 28.12
N THR A 230 -14.71 2.02 27.86
CA THR A 230 -14.28 2.35 26.51
C THR A 230 -13.01 1.62 26.10
N VAL A 231 -13.01 1.12 24.87
CA VAL A 231 -11.88 0.44 24.24
C VAL A 231 -11.43 1.25 23.04
N ASN A 232 -10.14 1.57 23.01
CA ASN A 232 -9.50 2.14 21.83
C ASN A 232 -9.01 0.99 20.96
N VAL A 233 -9.58 0.87 19.76
CA VAL A 233 -9.12 -0.02 18.71
C VAL A 233 -8.27 0.79 17.75
N GLN A 234 -7.13 0.24 17.33
CA GLN A 234 -6.19 0.92 16.45
C GLN A 234 -5.78 -0.01 15.31
N HIS A 235 -5.85 0.49 14.09
CA HIS A 235 -5.39 -0.22 12.90
C HIS A 235 -4.34 0.63 12.18
N TYR A 236 -3.23 0.01 11.84
CA TYR A 236 -2.17 0.60 11.04
C TYR A 236 -2.00 -0.22 9.76
N TRP A 237 -2.21 0.45 8.64
CA TRP A 237 -1.90 -0.09 7.31
C TRP A 237 -0.67 0.63 6.81
N GLY A 238 0.48 -0.04 6.88
CA GLY A 238 1.78 0.58 6.68
C GLY A 238 1.95 1.26 5.32
N SER A 239 2.86 2.21 5.26
CA SER A 239 3.16 2.95 4.03
C SER A 239 3.57 2.01 2.89
N VAL A 240 2.86 2.13 1.77
CA VAL A 240 3.08 1.32 0.57
C VAL A 240 3.90 2.11 -0.43
N LYS A 241 4.95 1.52 -1.00
CA LYS A 241 5.73 2.16 -2.07
C LYS A 241 4.81 2.45 -3.27
N GLY A 242 4.83 3.69 -3.77
CA GLY A 242 3.92 4.12 -4.84
C GLY A 242 2.55 4.54 -4.35
N ALA A 243 2.31 4.63 -3.04
CA ALA A 243 1.05 5.14 -2.49
C ALA A 243 1.27 6.48 -1.78
N VAL A 244 0.29 7.37 -1.90
CA VAL A 244 0.26 8.65 -1.19
C VAL A 244 -0.19 8.39 0.25
N THR A 245 0.68 8.68 1.22
CA THR A 245 0.37 8.59 2.66
C THR A 245 -0.73 9.59 3.02
N GLY A 246 -1.67 9.19 3.87
CA GLY A 246 -2.79 10.02 4.29
C GLY A 246 -3.94 10.09 3.27
N THR A 247 -3.86 9.37 2.15
CA THR A 247 -5.00 9.20 1.24
C THR A 247 -6.00 8.21 1.83
N LYS A 248 -7.29 8.48 1.59
CA LYS A 248 -8.39 7.63 2.02
C LYS A 248 -8.26 6.22 1.46
N PHE A 249 -8.70 5.26 2.25
CA PHE A 249 -8.47 3.86 2.00
C PHE A 249 -9.61 2.99 2.55
N SER A 250 -9.95 1.90 1.86
CA SER A 250 -10.96 0.91 2.30
C SER A 250 -10.44 -0.53 2.21
N THR A 251 -10.76 -1.31 3.23
CA THR A 251 -10.70 -2.78 3.22
C THR A 251 -12.09 -3.34 2.93
N PRO A 252 -12.23 -4.66 2.68
CA PRO A 252 -13.55 -5.30 2.59
C PRO A 252 -14.38 -5.17 3.87
N GLU A 253 -13.72 -4.95 5.02
CA GLU A 253 -14.35 -4.90 6.34
C GLU A 253 -14.64 -3.47 6.80
N LYS A 254 -13.86 -2.47 6.35
CA LYS A 254 -13.91 -1.11 6.87
C LYS A 254 -13.52 -0.07 5.82
N SER A 255 -14.28 1.01 5.74
CA SER A 255 -14.01 2.16 4.87
C SER A 255 -13.55 3.38 5.68
N GLY A 256 -13.07 4.41 4.99
CA GLY A 256 -12.68 5.68 5.61
C GLY A 256 -11.40 5.61 6.43
N LEU A 257 -10.54 4.65 6.15
CA LEU A 257 -9.20 4.54 6.72
C LEU A 257 -8.22 5.44 5.97
N PHE A 258 -7.00 5.58 6.50
CA PHE A 258 -5.91 6.32 5.88
C PHE A 258 -4.66 5.44 5.77
N VAL A 259 -4.02 5.45 4.60
CA VAL A 259 -2.79 4.67 4.33
C VAL A 259 -1.59 5.30 5.03
N GLY A 260 -0.76 4.46 5.66
CA GLY A 260 0.44 4.90 6.36
C GLY A 260 0.16 5.69 7.62
N ASP A 261 -1.07 5.60 8.16
CA ASP A 261 -1.50 6.31 9.36
C ASP A 261 -2.18 5.37 10.37
N TYR A 262 -2.24 5.78 11.63
CA TYR A 262 -2.88 5.07 12.72
C TYR A 262 -4.36 5.43 12.79
N ASN A 263 -5.19 4.49 12.33
CA ASN A 263 -6.63 4.62 12.33
C ASN A 263 -7.17 4.19 13.70
N GLN A 264 -7.58 5.15 14.51
CA GLN A 264 -8.12 4.89 15.85
C GLN A 264 -9.65 4.94 15.86
N GLU A 265 -10.26 4.03 16.58
CA GLU A 265 -11.69 3.98 16.84
C GLU A 265 -11.93 3.77 18.33
N GLN A 266 -12.82 4.59 18.89
CA GLN A 266 -13.18 4.51 20.29
C GLN A 266 -14.55 3.83 20.40
N ILE A 267 -14.56 2.62 20.95
CA ILE A 267 -15.77 1.80 21.09
C ILE A 267 -16.22 1.86 22.54
N SER A 268 -17.42 2.39 22.77
CA SER A 268 -18.06 2.40 24.09
C SER A 268 -18.93 1.15 24.27
N MET A 269 -18.81 0.50 25.42
CA MET A 269 -19.44 -0.78 25.71
C MET A 269 -19.98 -0.77 27.14
N THR A 270 -21.14 -1.38 27.36
CA THR A 270 -21.71 -1.62 28.70
C THR A 270 -21.50 -3.08 29.06
N GLN A 271 -20.96 -3.35 30.24
CA GLN A 271 -20.77 -4.71 30.75
C GLN A 271 -21.52 -4.89 32.07
N ARG A 272 -22.34 -5.94 32.14
CA ARG A 272 -22.93 -6.38 33.39
C ARG A 272 -21.93 -7.22 34.18
N VAL A 273 -21.70 -6.85 35.43
CA VAL A 273 -20.85 -7.56 36.38
C VAL A 273 -21.73 -8.07 37.51
N SER A 274 -21.58 -9.34 37.87
CA SER A 274 -22.35 -9.94 38.95
C SER A 274 -21.50 -10.77 39.90
N TYR A 275 -21.90 -10.82 41.16
CA TYR A 275 -21.23 -11.59 42.21
C TYR A 275 -22.23 -12.10 43.25
N LEU A 276 -22.05 -13.33 43.73
CA LEU A 276 -22.85 -13.89 44.81
C LEU A 276 -22.27 -13.43 46.16
N LEU A 277 -23.00 -12.58 46.88
CA LEU A 277 -22.51 -11.98 48.12
C LEU A 277 -23.25 -12.52 49.35
N PRO A 278 -22.53 -12.94 50.41
CA PRO A 278 -23.12 -13.23 51.71
C PRO A 278 -23.89 -12.03 52.30
N PRO A 279 -24.76 -12.27 53.29
CA PRO A 279 -25.43 -11.19 54.02
C PRO A 279 -24.45 -10.18 54.63
N GLY A 280 -24.75 -8.89 54.51
CA GLY A 280 -23.97 -7.82 55.14
C GLY A 280 -22.54 -7.67 54.62
N SER A 281 -22.27 -8.07 53.37
CA SER A 281 -20.94 -8.06 52.76
C SER A 281 -20.87 -7.21 51.50
N ALA A 282 -19.65 -6.87 51.08
CA ALA A 282 -19.37 -6.20 49.82
C ALA A 282 -18.08 -6.73 49.18
N VAL A 283 -17.92 -6.49 47.88
CA VAL A 283 -16.72 -6.83 47.14
C VAL A 283 -16.36 -5.70 46.18
N LYS A 284 -15.05 -5.47 46.03
CA LYS A 284 -14.50 -4.60 44.99
C LYS A 284 -14.00 -5.47 43.84
N GLY A 285 -14.22 -5.03 42.62
CA GLY A 285 -13.70 -5.70 41.43
C GLY A 285 -12.98 -4.72 40.52
N LYS A 286 -12.06 -5.23 39.72
CA LYS A 286 -11.41 -4.50 38.64
C LYS A 286 -11.83 -5.10 37.32
N LEU A 287 -12.45 -4.28 36.47
CA LEU A 287 -12.75 -4.66 35.10
C LEU A 287 -11.47 -4.51 34.27
N ILE A 288 -10.90 -5.63 33.81
CA ILE A 288 -9.62 -5.69 33.11
C ILE A 288 -9.86 -6.15 31.68
N ALA A 289 -9.43 -5.33 30.73
CA ALA A 289 -9.38 -5.69 29.32
C ALA A 289 -7.97 -6.19 28.99
N ASN A 290 -7.86 -7.44 28.55
CA ASN A 290 -6.65 -7.97 27.94
C ASN A 290 -6.60 -7.47 26.49
N MET A 291 -5.72 -6.51 26.23
CA MET A 291 -5.50 -5.93 24.91
C MET A 291 -4.50 -6.79 24.15
N SER A 292 -4.83 -7.16 22.91
CA SER A 292 -3.90 -7.81 21.99
C SER A 292 -3.33 -6.79 21.01
N GLU A 293 -2.02 -6.85 20.82
CA GLU A 293 -1.31 -6.17 19.76
C GLU A 293 -0.81 -7.22 18.75
N LEU A 294 -1.29 -7.13 17.52
CA LEU A 294 -0.87 -7.94 16.39
C LEU A 294 -0.01 -7.08 15.46
N SER A 295 1.09 -7.63 14.96
CA SER A 295 1.89 -7.02 13.90
C SER A 295 2.38 -8.10 12.95
N ALA A 296 2.14 -7.95 11.65
CA ALA A 296 2.60 -8.87 10.62
C ALA A 296 2.82 -8.15 9.29
N GLN A 297 3.71 -8.68 8.44
CA GLN A 297 3.69 -8.30 7.03
C GLN A 297 2.44 -8.88 6.37
N TYR A 298 1.92 -8.20 5.36
CA TYR A 298 0.81 -8.67 4.56
C TYR A 298 1.07 -8.48 3.06
N SER A 299 0.46 -9.33 2.25
CA SER A 299 0.30 -9.17 0.81
C SER A 299 -1.14 -8.84 0.46
N ALA A 300 -1.34 -8.00 -0.57
CA ALA A 300 -2.67 -7.63 -1.04
C ALA A 300 -2.62 -7.09 -2.48
N SER A 301 -3.80 -6.88 -3.08
CA SER A 301 -3.97 -6.05 -4.28
C SER A 301 -4.45 -4.67 -3.87
N LEU A 302 -3.74 -3.62 -4.28
CA LEU A 302 -4.08 -2.22 -4.07
C LEU A 302 -4.63 -1.63 -5.35
N THR A 303 -5.89 -1.20 -5.33
CA THR A 303 -6.55 -0.46 -6.41
C THR A 303 -6.52 1.03 -6.08
N ALA A 304 -5.84 1.81 -6.92
CA ALA A 304 -5.89 3.27 -6.88
C ALA A 304 -7.07 3.75 -7.71
N ILE A 305 -7.92 4.60 -7.15
CA ILE A 305 -9.07 5.19 -7.82
C ILE A 305 -8.82 6.69 -8.00
N PHE A 306 -8.98 7.18 -9.22
CA PHE A 306 -8.72 8.58 -9.58
C PHE A 306 -10.02 9.40 -9.65
N GLU A 307 -9.89 10.71 -9.85
CA GLU A 307 -11.05 11.64 -9.85
C GLU A 307 -12.06 11.28 -10.93
N ASP A 308 -11.60 10.91 -12.12
CA ASP A 308 -12.44 10.49 -13.25
C ASP A 308 -12.97 9.05 -13.15
N GLY A 309 -12.70 8.35 -12.04
CA GLY A 309 -13.08 6.95 -11.83
C GLY A 309 -12.19 5.93 -12.53
N PHE A 310 -11.10 6.35 -13.18
CA PHE A 310 -10.07 5.41 -13.63
C PHE A 310 -9.53 4.61 -12.44
N GLN A 311 -9.22 3.34 -12.67
CA GLN A 311 -8.72 2.44 -11.64
C GLN A 311 -7.43 1.77 -12.09
N LEU A 312 -6.50 1.63 -11.15
CA LEU A 312 -5.20 1.01 -11.37
C LEU A 312 -4.89 0.05 -10.22
N THR A 313 -4.90 -1.25 -10.50
CA THR A 313 -4.67 -2.30 -9.52
C THR A 313 -3.27 -2.89 -9.64
N ARG A 314 -2.61 -3.12 -8.49
CA ARG A 314 -1.30 -3.76 -8.43
C ARG A 314 -1.10 -4.58 -7.15
N PRO A 315 -0.25 -5.62 -7.16
CA PRO A 315 0.11 -6.34 -5.95
C PRO A 315 1.03 -5.48 -5.08
N ILE A 316 0.88 -5.60 -3.76
CA ILE A 316 1.68 -4.90 -2.77
C ILE A 316 2.08 -5.83 -1.62
N THR A 317 3.14 -5.45 -0.92
CA THR A 317 3.51 -5.98 0.39
C THR A 317 3.80 -4.85 1.35
N ALA A 318 3.28 -4.92 2.57
CA ALA A 318 3.45 -3.89 3.59
C ALA A 318 3.30 -4.46 5.00
N LEU A 319 3.46 -3.61 6.02
CA LEU A 319 3.27 -3.97 7.43
C LEU A 319 1.84 -3.65 7.85
N HIS A 320 1.17 -4.57 8.53
CA HIS A 320 -0.09 -4.32 9.23
C HIS A 320 0.14 -4.45 10.74
N SER A 321 -0.46 -3.54 11.50
CA SER A 321 -0.56 -3.68 12.95
C SER A 321 -1.96 -3.37 13.43
N GLU A 322 -2.45 -4.15 14.38
CA GLU A 322 -3.77 -4.03 14.99
C GLU A 322 -3.62 -4.07 16.51
N THR A 323 -4.29 -3.16 17.19
CA THR A 323 -4.48 -3.21 18.65
C THR A 323 -5.97 -3.27 18.94
N ARG A 324 -6.40 -4.28 19.67
CA ARG A 324 -7.81 -4.47 20.05
C ARG A 324 -7.95 -5.26 21.35
N MET A 325 -9.13 -5.22 21.96
CA MET A 325 -9.44 -6.06 23.12
C MET A 325 -9.59 -7.52 22.67
N ALA A 326 -8.86 -8.44 23.30
CA ALA A 326 -8.97 -9.88 23.09
C ALA A 326 -9.92 -10.53 24.11
N GLU A 327 -9.84 -10.11 25.36
CA GLU A 327 -10.63 -10.63 26.47
C GLU A 327 -11.01 -9.50 27.43
N LEU A 328 -12.18 -9.61 28.04
CA LEU A 328 -12.62 -8.79 29.16
C LEU A 328 -12.89 -9.71 30.34
N ARG A 329 -12.27 -9.43 31.47
CA ARG A 329 -12.50 -10.16 32.72
C ARG A 329 -12.68 -9.20 33.89
N VAL A 330 -13.26 -9.70 34.98
CA VAL A 330 -13.32 -9.01 36.25
C VAL A 330 -12.52 -9.78 37.27
N ASP A 331 -11.60 -9.08 37.95
CA ASP A 331 -10.83 -9.62 39.05
C ASP A 331 -11.40 -9.02 40.35
N PHE A 332 -12.11 -9.84 41.13
CA PHE A 332 -12.69 -9.49 42.41
C PHE A 332 -11.68 -9.67 43.54
N GLU A 333 -11.55 -8.64 44.38
CA GLU A 333 -10.82 -8.69 45.64
C GLU A 333 -11.54 -9.60 46.64
N GLN A 334 -10.91 -9.89 47.78
CA GLN A 334 -11.54 -10.65 48.85
C GLN A 334 -12.78 -9.90 49.38
N PRO A 335 -13.96 -10.55 49.46
CA PRO A 335 -15.15 -9.93 50.03
C PRO A 335 -14.94 -9.53 51.49
N PHE A 336 -15.57 -8.44 51.91
CA PHE A 336 -15.45 -7.88 53.25
C PHE A 336 -16.80 -7.56 53.89
N ASN A 337 -16.84 -7.57 55.22
CA ASN A 337 -18.03 -7.22 55.99
C ASN A 337 -18.31 -5.72 55.93
N LEU A 338 -19.55 -5.33 55.66
CA LEU A 338 -19.97 -3.92 55.63
C LEU A 338 -19.87 -3.22 56.99
N ALA A 339 -19.97 -3.99 58.09
CA ALA A 339 -19.99 -3.45 59.45
C ALA A 339 -18.62 -2.91 59.90
N ASP A 340 -17.53 -3.56 59.49
CA ASP A 340 -16.18 -3.29 60.01
C ASP A 340 -15.08 -3.29 58.95
N ASN A 341 -15.42 -3.49 57.66
CA ASN A 341 -14.49 -3.64 56.54
C ASN A 341 -13.47 -4.79 56.72
N SER A 342 -13.77 -5.78 57.55
CA SER A 342 -12.91 -6.96 57.74
C SER A 342 -13.09 -7.95 56.58
N PRO A 343 -11.99 -8.57 56.09
CA PRO A 343 -12.08 -9.60 55.05
C PRO A 343 -12.79 -10.85 55.56
N ILE A 344 -13.63 -11.46 54.72
CA ILE A 344 -14.34 -12.70 55.02
C ILE A 344 -13.39 -13.86 54.69
N ALA A 345 -12.74 -14.41 55.72
CA ALA A 345 -11.66 -15.41 55.59
C ALA A 345 -12.04 -16.71 54.84
N THR A 346 -13.32 -17.00 54.67
CA THR A 346 -13.79 -18.18 53.92
C THR A 346 -13.88 -17.96 52.42
N LEU A 347 -13.73 -16.72 51.95
CA LEU A 347 -13.80 -16.35 50.54
C LEU A 347 -12.44 -15.85 50.07
N GLU A 348 -12.08 -16.18 48.85
CA GLU A 348 -10.81 -15.83 48.22
C GLU A 348 -11.05 -14.86 47.06
N GLU A 349 -9.98 -14.23 46.59
CA GLU A 349 -10.00 -13.46 45.34
C GLU A 349 -10.44 -14.36 44.17
N THR A 350 -11.23 -13.82 43.24
CA THR A 350 -11.76 -14.60 42.11
C THR A 350 -11.69 -13.81 40.83
N SER A 351 -11.39 -14.49 39.72
CA SER A 351 -11.38 -13.90 38.38
C SER A 351 -12.44 -14.56 37.53
N THR A 352 -13.23 -13.76 36.81
CA THR A 352 -14.28 -14.25 35.91
C THR A 352 -14.16 -13.60 34.55
N ILE A 353 -14.05 -14.42 33.50
CA ILE A 353 -14.03 -13.94 32.12
C ILE A 353 -15.46 -13.59 31.70
N LEU A 354 -15.66 -12.34 31.32
CA LEU A 354 -16.96 -11.78 30.95
C LEU A 354 -17.19 -11.86 29.44
N ARG A 355 -16.12 -11.69 28.64
CA ARG A 355 -16.24 -11.67 27.18
C ARG A 355 -14.94 -12.06 26.48
N TYR A 356 -15.09 -12.75 25.37
CA TYR A 356 -14.06 -12.90 24.35
C TYR A 356 -14.38 -12.06 23.13
N SER A 357 -13.36 -11.46 22.53
CA SER A 357 -13.47 -10.88 21.21
C SER A 357 -13.37 -11.99 20.18
N THR A 358 -14.50 -12.37 19.59
CA THR A 358 -14.52 -13.25 18.44
C THR A 358 -13.94 -12.51 17.25
N THR A 359 -12.80 -12.97 16.77
CA THR A 359 -12.22 -12.46 15.53
C THR A 359 -12.96 -13.10 14.38
N THR A 360 -13.80 -12.34 13.68
CA THR A 360 -14.33 -12.81 12.40
C THR A 360 -13.24 -12.57 11.37
N THR A 361 -12.29 -13.50 11.24
CA THR A 361 -11.33 -13.45 10.15
C THR A 361 -12.08 -13.81 8.88
N THR A 362 -12.42 -12.82 8.05
CA THR A 362 -13.11 -13.06 6.79
C THR A 362 -12.10 -13.61 5.80
N THR A 363 -11.96 -14.94 5.72
CA THR A 363 -11.17 -15.59 4.67
C THR A 363 -11.90 -15.41 3.34
N THR A 364 -11.61 -14.35 2.61
CA THR A 364 -12.11 -14.17 1.24
C THR A 364 -11.42 -15.15 0.31
N THR A 365 -12.08 -16.28 0.03
CA THR A 365 -11.68 -17.20 -1.03
C THR A 365 -11.89 -16.50 -2.38
N SER A 366 -10.79 -16.15 -3.05
CA SER A 366 -10.83 -15.59 -4.41
C SER A 366 -11.46 -16.61 -5.37
N THR A 367 -12.72 -16.40 -5.75
CA THR A 367 -13.34 -17.11 -6.87
C THR A 367 -12.77 -16.57 -8.17
N THR A 368 -11.95 -17.38 -8.84
CA THR A 368 -11.50 -17.14 -10.22
C THR A 368 -12.73 -16.84 -11.09
N PRO A 369 -12.80 -15.69 -11.79
CA PRO A 369 -13.91 -15.39 -12.67
C PRO A 369 -13.98 -16.45 -13.78
N SER A 370 -15.14 -17.09 -13.92
CA SER A 370 -15.43 -17.94 -15.08
C SER A 370 -15.31 -17.12 -16.36
N PRO A 371 -14.79 -17.69 -17.46
CA PRO A 371 -14.66 -16.97 -18.72
C PRO A 371 -16.04 -16.52 -19.20
N VAL A 372 -16.22 -15.20 -19.30
CA VAL A 372 -17.43 -14.57 -19.86
C VAL A 372 -17.47 -14.89 -21.36
N SER A 373 -18.39 -15.77 -21.74
CA SER A 373 -18.77 -15.97 -23.13
C SER A 373 -19.57 -14.76 -23.62
N GLY A 374 -19.03 -14.02 -24.59
CA GLY A 374 -19.81 -13.27 -25.57
C GLY A 374 -20.47 -11.96 -25.12
N GLY A 375 -19.68 -10.95 -24.75
CA GLY A 375 -20.14 -9.56 -24.63
C GLY A 375 -19.08 -8.60 -25.14
N LYS A 376 -19.41 -7.77 -26.12
CA LYS A 376 -18.51 -6.85 -26.83
C LYS A 376 -17.74 -5.95 -25.82
N PRO A 377 -16.39 -5.89 -25.87
CA PRO A 377 -15.61 -5.20 -24.85
C PRO A 377 -15.72 -3.67 -24.96
N PRO A 378 -15.78 -2.93 -23.83
CA PRO A 378 -15.40 -1.52 -23.82
C PRO A 378 -13.89 -1.40 -24.09
N ARG A 379 -13.50 -0.37 -24.83
CA ARG A 379 -12.10 -0.09 -25.20
C ARG A 379 -11.25 0.12 -23.95
N SER A 380 -10.60 -0.95 -23.49
CA SER A 380 -9.44 -0.90 -22.61
C SER A 380 -8.21 -0.62 -23.47
N ALA A 381 -7.54 0.51 -23.23
CA ALA A 381 -6.25 0.81 -23.85
C ALA A 381 -5.16 0.04 -23.09
N GLN A 382 -4.75 -1.09 -23.64
CA GLN A 382 -3.53 -1.78 -23.21
C GLN A 382 -2.32 -0.93 -23.58
N VAL A 383 -1.49 -0.63 -22.58
CA VAL A 383 -0.11 -0.21 -22.79
C VAL A 383 0.64 -1.44 -23.29
N GLY A 384 0.91 -1.48 -24.60
CA GLY A 384 1.55 -2.59 -25.28
C GLY A 384 3.05 -2.66 -24.99
N VAL A 385 3.50 -3.80 -24.47
CA VAL A 385 4.88 -4.27 -24.60
C VAL A 385 4.87 -5.28 -25.75
N ASN A 386 5.44 -4.91 -26.89
CA ASN A 386 5.58 -5.79 -28.05
C ASN A 386 6.96 -6.45 -28.08
N GLY A 387 6.98 -7.77 -28.26
CA GLY A 387 8.20 -8.54 -28.52
C GLY A 387 7.90 -10.00 -28.89
N GLY A 388 7.84 -10.27 -30.20
CA GLY A 388 8.39 -11.46 -30.89
C GLY A 388 7.99 -12.88 -30.47
N ALA A 389 7.26 -13.56 -31.37
CA ALA A 389 6.91 -14.98 -31.35
C ALA A 389 8.10 -15.95 -31.37
N VAL A 390 7.90 -17.22 -30.94
CA VAL A 390 8.25 -18.47 -31.67
C VAL A 390 7.83 -19.75 -30.88
N TYR A 391 7.17 -20.67 -31.60
CA TYR A 391 6.84 -22.11 -31.43
C TYR A 391 6.19 -22.68 -30.15
N GLY A 392 5.22 -23.56 -30.39
CA GLY A 392 4.34 -24.17 -29.40
C GLY A 392 4.75 -25.55 -28.91
N ALA A 393 4.04 -26.01 -27.87
CA ALA A 393 3.75 -27.41 -27.59
C ALA A 393 2.64 -27.46 -26.54
N SER A 394 1.54 -28.12 -26.88
CA SER A 394 0.40 -28.35 -25.98
C SER A 394 0.73 -29.49 -25.02
N PHE A 395 0.72 -29.22 -23.72
CA PHE A 395 0.69 -30.26 -22.67
C PHE A 395 -0.49 -29.98 -21.74
N GLY A 396 -1.46 -30.89 -21.76
CA GLY A 396 -2.56 -30.89 -20.80
C GLY A 396 -2.07 -31.42 -19.46
N PHE A 397 -2.25 -30.62 -18.40
CA PHE A 397 -2.07 -31.05 -17.02
C PHE A 397 -3.45 -31.15 -16.36
N VAL A 398 -3.82 -32.36 -15.97
CA VAL A 398 -4.91 -32.64 -15.04
C VAL A 398 -4.34 -32.49 -13.64
N LEU A 399 -4.89 -31.57 -12.84
CA LEU A 399 -4.52 -31.41 -11.43
C LEU A 399 -5.68 -31.82 -10.54
N THR A 400 -5.49 -32.92 -9.82
CA THR A 400 -6.37 -33.46 -8.79
C THR A 400 -6.25 -32.60 -7.52
N MET A 401 -7.36 -32.05 -7.03
CA MET A 401 -7.41 -31.38 -5.73
C MET A 401 -7.52 -32.40 -4.59
N ILE A 402 -6.60 -32.34 -3.63
CA ILE A 402 -6.74 -32.96 -2.31
C ILE A 402 -7.01 -31.83 -1.33
N GLY A 403 -8.23 -31.77 -0.80
CA GLY A 403 -8.59 -30.87 0.30
C GLY A 403 -8.11 -31.44 1.62
N ALA A 404 -7.31 -30.66 2.36
CA ALA A 404 -7.02 -30.92 3.76
C ALA A 404 -7.90 -30.01 4.63
N VAL A 405 -8.80 -30.64 5.38
CA VAL A 405 -9.57 -30.02 6.46
C VAL A 405 -8.67 -29.92 7.68
N ILE A 406 -8.44 -28.71 8.19
CA ILE A 406 -7.91 -28.52 9.54
C ILE A 406 -9.03 -27.89 10.35
N ALA A 407 -9.56 -28.68 11.27
CA ALA A 407 -10.47 -28.25 12.32
C ALA A 407 -9.66 -27.62 13.46
N TYR A 408 -10.16 -26.52 14.00
CA TYR A 408 -10.01 -26.13 15.39
C TYR A 408 -11.39 -25.80 15.94
#